data_AF-X1R4K1-F1
#
_entry.id   AF-X1R4K1-F1
#
_cell.length_a   1.000
_cell.length_b   1.000
_cell.length_c   1.000
_cell.angle_alpha   90.00
_cell.angle_beta   90.00
_cell.angle_gamma   90.00
#
_symmetry.space_group_name_H-M   'P 1'
#
loop_
_entity.id
_entity.type
_entity.pdbx_description
1 polymer ?
#
loop_
_entity_poly.entity_id
_entity_poly.type
_entity_poly.pdbx_seq_one_letter_code
_entity_poly.pdbx_strand_id
1 'polypeptide(L)'
;NKKAERKATEFNLPLIGVSDAHLLHQVGLTYSLIDAEKTPEAVIDAIRKKRIQIVTHPLRLTFFNVFLSLKHFLTQGVNHCGGLILGPRNSKGSETLKDKKFSGEH
;
A
#
# COMPACT_ATOMS: atom_id res chain seq x y z
N ASN A 1 6.95 13.86 2.86
CA ASN A 1 6.87 12.57 3.58
C ASN A 1 7.44 12.79 4.98
N LYS A 2 6.61 13.25 5.93
CA LYS A 2 7.12 13.81 7.20
C LYS A 2 7.76 12.80 8.14
N LYS A 3 7.37 11.52 8.07
CA LYS A 3 7.96 10.45 8.88
C LYS A 3 9.37 10.10 8.40
N ALA A 4 9.56 9.97 7.09
CA ALA A 4 10.88 9.72 6.51
C ALA A 4 11.83 10.91 6.72
N GLU A 5 11.34 12.14 6.56
CA GLU A 5 12.11 13.36 6.86
C GLU A 5 12.65 13.35 8.30
N ARG A 6 11.80 13.03 9.29
CA ARG A 6 12.23 12.95 10.70
C ARG A 6 13.31 11.90 10.93
N LYS A 7 13.15 10.71 10.37
CA LYS A 7 14.11 9.61 10.52
C LYS A 7 15.43 9.90 9.81
N ALA A 8 15.39 10.53 8.63
CA ALA A 8 16.59 10.96 7.94
C ALA A 8 17.40 11.97 8.77
N THR A 9 16.73 12.91 9.43
CA THR A 9 17.39 13.85 10.35
C THR A 9 17.93 13.14 11.60
N GLU A 10 17.14 12.27 12.24
CA GLU A 10 17.52 11.53 13.46
C GLU A 10 18.78 10.67 13.27
N PHE A 11 18.88 9.97 12.14
CA PHE A 11 20.00 9.07 11.83
C PHE A 11 21.05 9.69 10.90
N ASN A 12 20.94 10.99 10.60
CA ASN A 12 21.83 11.70 9.68
C ASN A 12 21.92 11.05 8.27
N LEU A 13 20.87 10.38 7.81
CA LEU A 13 20.81 9.67 6.54
C LEU A 13 20.46 10.60 5.36
N PRO A 14 20.92 10.30 4.14
CA PRO A 14 20.43 10.97 2.95
C PRO A 14 18.95 10.65 2.71
N LEU A 15 18.17 11.63 2.25
CA LEU A 15 16.76 11.47 1.92
C LEU A 15 16.59 11.47 0.40
N ILE A 16 15.90 10.46 -0.12
CA ILE A 16 15.62 10.30 -1.56
C ILE A 16 14.10 10.19 -1.77
N GLY A 17 13.58 10.91 -2.75
CA GLY A 17 12.23 10.78 -3.27
C GLY A 17 12.22 10.07 -4.62
N VAL A 18 11.40 9.02 -4.73
CA VAL A 18 11.12 8.27 -5.96
C VAL A 18 9.61 8.21 -6.20
N SER A 19 9.20 8.13 -7.46
CA SER A 19 7.78 8.10 -7.84
C SER A 19 7.12 6.74 -7.66
N ASP A 20 7.91 5.67 -7.53
CA ASP A 20 7.43 4.28 -7.48
C ASP A 20 6.34 4.00 -8.54
N ALA A 21 6.64 4.43 -9.77
CA ALA A 21 5.66 4.52 -10.84
C ALA A 21 5.38 3.12 -11.40
N HIS A 22 4.11 2.69 -11.32
CA HIS A 22 3.62 1.45 -11.94
C HIS A 22 2.96 1.71 -13.30
N LEU A 23 2.62 2.98 -13.56
CA LEU A 23 2.01 3.46 -14.79
C LEU A 23 2.82 4.64 -15.33
N LEU A 24 2.94 4.79 -16.65
CA LEU A 24 3.79 5.83 -17.26
C LEU A 24 3.42 7.26 -16.82
N HIS A 25 2.13 7.53 -16.57
CA HIS A 25 1.67 8.84 -16.10
C HIS A 25 2.08 9.17 -14.66
N GLN A 26 2.56 8.18 -13.89
CA GLN A 26 3.04 8.37 -12.51
C GLN A 26 4.54 8.72 -12.47
N VAL A 27 5.26 8.50 -13.58
CA VAL A 27 6.68 8.84 -13.70
C VAL A 27 6.84 10.36 -13.59
N GLY A 28 7.79 10.80 -12.77
CA GLY A 28 8.11 12.23 -12.61
C GLY A 28 7.25 12.98 -11.59
N LEU A 29 6.30 12.32 -10.90
CA LEU A 29 5.55 12.95 -9.81
C LEU A 29 6.41 13.23 -8.59
N THR A 30 7.27 12.28 -8.22
CA THR A 30 8.27 12.45 -7.15
C THR A 30 9.63 12.02 -7.67
N TYR A 31 10.61 12.92 -7.61
CA TYR A 31 11.98 12.61 -8.02
C TYR A 31 12.98 13.43 -7.19
N SER A 32 14.25 13.04 -7.27
CA SER A 32 15.35 13.70 -6.60
C SER A 32 16.31 14.27 -7.64
N LEU A 33 16.56 15.57 -7.57
CA LEU A 33 17.62 16.24 -8.33
C LEU A 33 18.92 16.05 -7.58
N ILE A 34 19.93 15.52 -8.26
CA ILE A 34 21.24 15.20 -7.69
C ILE A 34 22.28 16.01 -8.44
N ASP A 35 23.07 16.79 -7.71
CA ASP A 35 24.18 17.56 -8.26
C ASP A 35 25.42 16.65 -8.38
N ALA A 36 25.56 16.02 -9.56
CA ALA A 36 26.62 15.07 -9.88
C ALA A 36 26.84 14.96 -11.40
N GLU A 37 27.97 14.37 -11.77
CA GLU A 37 28.16 13.86 -13.14
C GLU A 37 27.19 12.72 -13.43
N LYS A 38 26.92 12.46 -14.72
CA LYS A 38 25.98 11.42 -15.17
C LYS A 38 26.61 10.02 -15.15
N THR A 39 27.31 9.69 -14.07
CA THR A 39 27.92 8.39 -13.81
C THR A 39 27.38 7.82 -12.50
N PRO A 40 27.15 6.49 -12.40
CA PRO A 40 26.62 5.88 -11.19
C PRO A 40 27.44 6.20 -9.93
N GLU A 41 28.76 6.20 -10.05
CA GLU A 41 29.70 6.45 -8.95
C GLU A 41 29.56 7.89 -8.43
N ALA A 42 29.54 8.87 -9.33
CA ALA A 42 29.38 10.27 -8.96
C ALA A 42 28.02 10.55 -8.31
N VAL A 43 26.96 9.89 -8.78
CA VAL A 43 25.62 9.98 -8.19
C VAL A 43 25.61 9.43 -6.76
N ILE A 44 26.19 8.24 -6.54
CA ILE A 44 26.27 7.64 -5.20
C ILE A 44 27.07 8.55 -4.26
N ASP A 45 28.18 9.09 -4.71
CA ASP A 45 28.99 10.01 -3.90
C ASP A 45 28.27 11.33 -3.60
N ALA A 46 27.52 11.88 -4.55
CA ALA A 46 26.69 13.06 -4.30
C ALA A 46 25.56 12.78 -3.30
N ILE A 47 24.95 11.59 -3.35
CA ILE A 47 23.95 11.14 -2.39
C ILE A 47 24.56 11.07 -0.99
N ARG A 48 25.75 10.46 -0.86
CA ARG A 48 26.50 10.39 0.42
C ARG A 48 26.82 11.78 0.97
N LYS A 49 27.15 12.73 0.09
CA LYS A 49 27.41 14.15 0.41
C LYS A 49 26.14 14.99 0.61
N LYS A 50 24.94 14.40 0.54
CA LYS A 50 23.64 15.08 0.69
C LYS A 50 23.39 16.22 -0.30
N ARG A 51 23.98 16.15 -1.49
CA ARG A 51 23.74 17.10 -2.59
C ARG A 51 22.48 16.72 -3.37
N ILE A 52 21.34 16.75 -2.68
CA ILE A 52 20.05 16.25 -3.19
C ILE A 52 18.95 17.30 -2.92
N GLN A 53 18.10 17.53 -3.93
CA GLN A 53 16.86 18.27 -3.78
C GLN A 53 15.67 17.39 -4.17
N ILE A 54 14.70 17.24 -3.29
CA ILE A 54 13.50 16.42 -3.54
C ILE A 54 12.40 17.31 -4.11
N VAL A 55 11.82 16.86 -5.22
CA VAL A 55 10.69 17.51 -5.87
C VAL A 55 9.50 16.55 -5.83
N THR A 56 8.39 17.00 -5.24
CA THR A 56 7.13 16.25 -5.18
C THR A 56 6.00 17.10 -5.72
N HIS A 57 5.29 16.56 -6.72
CA HIS A 57 4.05 17.12 -7.24
C HIS A 57 2.88 16.27 -6.74
N PRO A 58 1.83 16.88 -6.16
CA PRO A 58 0.64 16.15 -5.78
C PRO A 58 -0.04 15.54 -7.01
N LEU A 59 -0.57 14.32 -6.86
CA LEU A 59 -1.42 13.70 -7.86
C LEU A 59 -2.61 14.61 -8.15
N ARG A 60 -2.79 14.97 -9.42
CA ARG A 60 -3.99 15.70 -9.85
C ARG A 60 -5.20 14.78 -9.72
N LEU A 61 -6.29 15.30 -9.15
CA LEU A 61 -7.60 14.66 -9.13
C LEU A 61 -8.13 14.56 -10.56
N THR A 62 -7.69 13.52 -11.27
CA THR A 62 -8.13 13.20 -12.62
C THR A 62 -9.30 12.24 -12.52
N PHE A 63 -10.24 12.33 -13.45
CA PHE A 63 -11.42 11.46 -13.50
C PHE A 63 -11.07 9.97 -13.40
N PHE A 64 -9.93 9.57 -13.99
CA PHE A 64 -9.39 8.22 -13.89
C PHE A 64 -9.05 7.78 -12.46
N ASN A 65 -8.47 8.65 -11.64
CA ASN A 65 -8.11 8.32 -10.25
C ASN A 65 -9.36 8.19 -9.36
N VAL A 66 -10.35 9.04 -9.57
CA VAL A 66 -11.66 8.94 -8.90
C VAL A 66 -12.38 7.66 -9.33
N PHE A 67 -12.38 7.35 -10.62
CA PHE A 67 -12.94 6.12 -11.15
C PHE A 67 -12.22 4.87 -10.64
N LEU A 68 -10.89 4.89 -10.54
CA LEU A 68 -10.11 3.77 -10.01
C LEU A 68 -10.42 3.50 -8.54
N SER A 69 -10.52 4.56 -7.71
CA SER A 69 -10.96 4.44 -6.32
C SER A 69 -12.40 3.94 -6.21
N LEU A 70 -13.32 4.46 -7.02
CA LEU A 70 -14.72 4.04 -7.03
C LEU A 70 -14.88 2.59 -7.52
N LYS A 71 -14.16 2.19 -8.57
CA LYS A 71 -14.14 0.81 -9.07
C LYS A 71 -13.63 -0.15 -7.99
N HIS A 72 -12.54 0.21 -7.28
CA HIS A 72 -12.01 -0.63 -6.20
C HIS A 72 -13.02 -0.74 -5.05
N PHE A 73 -13.68 0.35 -4.67
CA PHE A 73 -14.74 0.35 -3.66
C PHE A 73 -15.94 -0.52 -4.06
N LEU A 74 -16.39 -0.42 -5.32
CA LEU A 74 -17.49 -1.23 -5.84
C LEU A 74 -17.12 -2.71 -6.00
N THR A 75 -15.86 -3.01 -6.35
CA THR A 75 -15.37 -4.40 -6.48
C THR A 75 -15.31 -5.12 -5.13
N GLN A 76 -15.10 -4.40 -4.03
CA GLN A 76 -15.15 -4.95 -2.65
C GLN A 76 -16.59 -5.15 -2.13
N GLY A 77 -17.60 -4.54 -2.79
CA GLY A 77 -19.01 -4.60 -2.38
C GLY A 77 -19.83 -5.78 -2.92
N VAL A 78 -19.30 -6.56 -3.86
CA VAL A 78 -20.08 -7.63 -4.54
C VAL A 78 -19.90 -9.02 -3.91
N ASN A 79 -18.97 -9.20 -2.96
CA ASN A 79 -18.76 -10.51 -2.31
C ASN A 79 -19.62 -10.76 -1.04
N HIS A 80 -20.55 -9.85 -0.68
CA HIS A 80 -21.43 -10.02 0.50
C HIS A 80 -22.94 -10.05 0.18
N CYS A 81 -23.35 -10.30 -1.06
CA CYS A 81 -24.76 -10.53 -1.39
C CYS A 81 -24.89 -11.75 -2.31
N GLY A 82 -24.54 -12.92 -1.78
CA GLY A 82 -24.76 -14.22 -2.41
C GLY A 82 -25.25 -15.23 -1.37
N GLY A 83 -26.27 -14.86 -0.60
CA GLY A 83 -26.80 -15.66 0.51
C GLY A 83 -28.31 -15.52 0.66
N LEU A 84 -29.06 -15.81 -0.40
CA LEU A 84 -30.51 -15.96 -0.30
C LEU A 84 -30.98 -17.11 -1.20
N ILE A 85 -30.80 -18.34 -0.75
CA ILE A 85 -31.68 -19.44 -1.14
C ILE A 85 -32.38 -19.91 0.13
N LEU A 86 -33.69 -19.66 0.17
CA LEU A 86 -34.62 -20.16 1.16
C LEU A 86 -34.61 -21.70 1.16
N GLY A 87 -34.44 -22.30 2.33
CA GLY A 87 -34.87 -23.66 2.63
C GLY A 87 -35.79 -23.64 3.85
N PRO A 88 -36.89 -24.40 3.87
CA PRO A 88 -37.85 -24.36 4.97
C PRO A 88 -37.25 -24.97 6.25
N ARG A 89 -37.45 -24.26 7.37
CA ARG A 89 -37.20 -24.77 8.72
C ARG A 89 -38.09 -25.98 8.96
N ASN A 90 -37.49 -27.16 9.14
CA ASN A 90 -38.17 -28.29 9.73
C ASN A 90 -37.62 -28.53 11.14
N SER A 91 -38.47 -28.25 12.12
CA SER A 91 -38.21 -28.40 13.55
C SER A 91 -38.40 -29.87 13.97
N LYS A 92 -37.31 -30.54 14.36
CA LYS A 92 -37.27 -31.64 15.33
C LYS A 92 -35.90 -31.52 16.01
N GLY A 93 -35.74 -31.33 17.30
CA GLY A 93 -36.46 -31.98 18.39
C GLY A 93 -35.46 -32.91 19.07
N SER A 94 -34.96 -32.46 20.23
CA SER A 94 -34.44 -33.21 21.39
C SER A 94 -33.17 -34.08 21.29
N GLU A 95 -32.52 -34.14 22.47
CA GLU A 95 -31.56 -35.15 22.97
C GLU A 95 -30.06 -34.83 22.76
N THR A 96 -29.44 -34.11 23.69
CA THR A 96 -28.83 -34.53 24.96
C THR A 96 -27.41 -35.13 24.84
N LEU A 97 -26.53 -34.52 25.64
CA LEU A 97 -25.49 -35.17 26.46
C LEU A 97 -24.18 -35.65 25.80
N LYS A 98 -23.11 -35.03 26.33
CA LYS A 98 -21.84 -35.61 26.83
C LYS A 98 -20.54 -35.27 26.10
N ASP A 99 -19.76 -34.49 26.85
CA ASP A 99 -18.40 -34.77 27.31
C ASP A 99 -17.23 -34.82 26.32
N LYS A 100 -16.34 -33.84 26.54
CA LYS A 100 -14.88 -33.99 26.71
C LYS A 100 -14.19 -35.14 25.94
N LYS A 101 -13.29 -34.76 25.03
CA LYS A 101 -11.85 -34.92 25.29
C LYS A 101 -10.98 -34.10 24.35
N PHE A 102 -10.12 -33.31 24.98
CA PHE A 102 -8.95 -32.68 24.41
C PHE A 102 -7.83 -33.74 24.38
N SER A 103 -7.22 -33.97 23.23
CA SER A 103 -5.85 -34.50 23.13
C SER A 103 -5.31 -34.14 21.76
N GLY A 104 -4.38 -33.17 21.75
CA GLY A 104 -3.49 -32.98 20.63
C GLY A 104 -2.46 -34.10 20.61
N GLU A 105 -2.00 -34.44 19.40
CA GLU A 105 -0.70 -35.05 19.21
C GLU A 105 0.05 -34.27 18.14
N HIS A 106 1.35 -34.18 18.41
CA HIS A 106 2.43 -33.63 17.60
C HIS A 106 2.72 -34.50 16.39
#